data_AF-A0A6V8CV81-F1
#
_entry.id   AF-A0A6V8CV81-F1
#
_cell.length_a   1.000
_cell.length_b   1.000
_cell.length_c   1.000
_cell.angle_alpha   90.00
_cell.angle_beta   90.00
_cell.angle_gamma   90.00
#
_symmetry.space_group_name_H-M   'P 1'
#
loop_
_entity.id
_entity.type
_entity.pdbx_description
1 polymer ?
#
loop_
_entity_poly.entity_id
_entity_poly.type
_entity_poly.pdbx_seq_one_letter_code
_entity_poly.pdbx_strand_id
1 'polypeptide(L)'
;LNILMLGIGWKSATILDLENNQATTVSIESGIQNATVGITIGSIILAPEAGATLSVLSLPSGVYGVLMYIVIAPFLYWRINASRV
;
A
#
# COMPACT_ATOMS: atom_id res chain seq x y z
N LEU A 1 -0.57 9.11 0.81
CA LEU A 1 0.13 8.18 -0.11
C LEU A 1 -0.77 7.04 -0.58
N ASN A 2 -1.40 6.27 0.32
CA ASN A 2 -2.14 5.05 -0.03
C ASN A 2 -3.25 5.26 -1.09
N ILE A 3 -4.14 6.25 -0.92
CA ILE A 3 -5.19 6.61 -1.90
C ILE A 3 -4.60 7.06 -3.24
N LEU A 4 -3.50 7.82 -3.20
CA LEU A 4 -2.82 8.26 -4.42
C LEU A 4 -2.27 7.06 -5.20
N MET A 5 -1.69 6.07 -4.52
CA MET A 5 -1.18 4.86 -5.16
C MET A 5 -2.29 4.00 -5.78
N LEU A 6 -3.46 3.92 -5.13
CA LEU A 6 -4.63 3.26 -5.75
C LEU A 6 -5.00 3.97 -7.06
N GLY A 7 -5.05 5.30 -7.06
CA GLY A 7 -5.37 6.08 -8.25
C GLY A 7 -4.31 5.96 -9.35
N ILE A 8 -3.03 6.04 -8.99
CA ILE A 8 -1.90 5.91 -9.92
C ILE A 8 -1.87 4.51 -10.52
N GLY A 9 -1.97 3.44 -9.70
CA GLY A 9 -1.94 2.06 -10.18
C GLY A 9 -3.13 1.71 -11.08
N TRP A 10 -4.32 2.27 -10.80
CA TRP A 10 -5.46 2.09 -11.69
C TRP A 10 -5.26 2.84 -13.01
N LYS A 11 -4.88 4.12 -12.95
CA LYS A 11 -4.65 4.94 -14.16
C LYS A 11 -3.53 4.40 -15.01
N SER A 12 -2.42 3.95 -14.42
CA SER A 12 -1.31 3.37 -15.18
C SER A 12 -1.76 2.11 -15.91
N ALA A 13 -2.57 1.27 -15.27
CA ALA A 13 -3.10 0.07 -15.92
C ALA A 13 -4.09 0.40 -17.05
N THR A 14 -4.95 1.41 -16.87
CA THR A 14 -5.85 1.88 -17.94
C THR A 14 -5.09 2.49 -19.11
N ILE A 15 -4.01 3.22 -18.87
CA ILE A 15 -3.13 3.77 -19.93
C ILE A 15 -2.50 2.65 -20.76
N LEU A 16 -2.23 1.50 -20.13
CA LEU A 16 -1.70 0.30 -20.77
C LEU A 16 -2.80 -0.62 -21.34
N ASP A 17 -4.05 -0.16 -21.37
CA ASP A 17 -5.20 -0.86 -21.96
C ASP A 17 -5.47 -2.26 -21.34
N LEU A 18 -5.16 -2.41 -20.04
CA LEU A 18 -5.44 -3.63 -19.28
C LEU A 18 -6.93 -3.76 -18.95
N GLU A 19 -7.42 -5.00 -18.84
CA GLU A 19 -8.80 -5.26 -18.47
C GLU A 19 -9.13 -4.69 -17.08
N ASN A 20 -10.41 -4.35 -16.85
CA ASN A 20 -10.87 -3.74 -15.60
C ASN A 20 -10.48 -4.54 -14.33
N ASN A 21 -10.47 -5.87 -14.43
CA ASN A 21 -10.04 -6.74 -13.33
C ASN A 21 -8.54 -6.60 -13.08
N GLN A 22 -7.72 -6.61 -14.14
CA GLN A 22 -6.28 -6.42 -14.05
C GLN A 22 -5.92 -5.02 -13.55
N ALA A 23 -6.60 -3.97 -14.03
CA ALA A 23 -6.39 -2.61 -13.55
C ALA A 23 -6.70 -2.44 -12.05
N THR A 24 -7.69 -3.19 -11.55
CA THR A 24 -8.00 -3.24 -10.12
C THR A 24 -6.89 -3.92 -9.33
N THR A 25 -6.34 -5.02 -9.85
CA THR A 25 -5.19 -5.70 -9.25
C THR A 25 -3.98 -4.77 -9.18
N VAL A 26 -3.61 -4.11 -10.29
CA VAL A 26 -2.46 -3.18 -10.31
C VAL A 26 -2.64 -2.03 -9.33
N SER A 27 -3.86 -1.49 -9.22
CA SER A 27 -4.21 -0.48 -8.23
C SER A 27 -3.94 -0.96 -6.79
N ILE A 28 -4.45 -2.14 -6.43
CA ILE A 28 -4.29 -2.73 -5.09
C ILE A 28 -2.81 -3.04 -4.79
N GLU A 29 -2.11 -3.71 -5.70
CA GLU A 29 -0.69 -4.07 -5.55
C GLU A 29 0.22 -2.84 -5.48
N SER A 30 -0.16 -1.73 -6.12
CA SER A 30 0.57 -0.45 -5.97
C SER A 30 0.30 0.23 -4.62
N GLY A 31 -0.90 0.05 -4.07
CA GLY A 31 -1.31 0.61 -2.78
C GLY A 31 -0.79 -0.19 -1.58
N ILE A 32 -0.73 -1.50 -1.67
CA ILE A 32 -0.15 -2.38 -0.65
C ILE A 32 1.38 -2.32 -0.76
N GLN A 33 2.06 -2.17 0.37
CA GLN A 33 3.52 -2.18 0.41
C GLN A 33 4.01 -3.18 1.44
N ASN A 34 5.24 -3.66 1.26
CA ASN A 34 5.88 -4.54 2.23
C ASN A 34 6.38 -3.72 3.44
N ALA A 35 5.52 -3.56 4.44
CA ALA A 35 5.83 -2.83 5.66
C ALA A 35 7.01 -3.44 6.43
N THR A 36 7.13 -4.77 6.44
CA THR A 36 8.24 -5.47 7.12
C THR A 36 9.58 -5.11 6.51
N VAL A 37 9.70 -5.11 5.19
CA VAL A 37 10.93 -4.69 4.50
C VAL A 37 11.26 -3.23 4.81
N GLY A 38 10.26 -2.35 4.83
CA GLY A 38 10.46 -0.94 5.23
C GLY A 38 10.97 -0.80 6.66
N ILE A 39 10.41 -1.56 7.61
CA ILE A 39 10.87 -1.60 9.01
C ILE A 39 12.30 -2.13 9.10
N THR A 40 12.62 -3.23 8.41
CA THR A 40 13.94 -3.83 8.44
C THR A 40 14.99 -2.88 7.87
N ILE A 41 14.74 -2.31 6.68
CA ILE A 41 15.67 -1.39 6.03
C ILE A 41 15.84 -0.11 6.86
N GLY A 42 14.74 0.45 7.38
CA GLY A 42 14.80 1.64 8.24
C GLY A 42 15.67 1.43 9.48
N SER A 43 15.59 0.24 10.09
CA SER A 43 16.40 -0.12 11.27
C SER A 43 17.85 -0.46 10.95
N ILE A 44 18.14 -0.96 9.74
CA ILE A 44 19.52 -1.18 9.26
C ILE A 44 20.21 0.17 9.00
N ILE A 45 19.50 1.11 8.37
CA ILE A 45 20.04 2.43 8.02
C ILE A 45 20.26 3.29 9.27
N LEU A 46 19.27 3.32 10.17
CA LEU A 46 19.33 4.06 11.42
C LEU A 46 18.92 3.12 12.54
N ALA A 47 19.83 2.85 13.47
CA ALA A 47 19.50 2.05 14.65
C ALA A 47 18.49 2.80 15.54
N PRO A 48 17.59 2.07 16.24
CA PRO A 48 16.71 2.68 17.24
C PRO A 48 17.50 3.41 18.32
N GLU A 49 16.96 4.54 18.79
CA GLU A 49 17.52 5.24 19.95
C GLU A 49 17.37 4.41 21.24
N ALA A 50 18.15 4.73 22.26
CA ALA A 50 18.11 4.00 23.53
C ALA A 50 16.69 4.03 24.14
N GLY A 51 16.09 2.86 24.34
CA GLY A 51 14.73 2.71 24.85
C GLY A 51 13.64 2.72 23.78
N ALA A 52 13.95 2.97 22.52
CA ALA A 52 13.02 2.85 21.41
C ALA A 52 13.01 1.43 20.83
N THR A 53 11.82 0.94 20.45
CA THR A 53 11.65 -0.39 19.82
C THR A 53 11.84 -0.36 18.30
N LEU A 54 11.65 0.80 17.69
CA LEU A 54 11.72 1.02 16.25
C LEU A 54 12.60 2.24 15.97
N SER A 55 13.33 2.20 14.85
CA SER A 55 14.00 3.37 14.29
C SER A 55 12.99 4.40 13.83
N VAL A 56 13.36 5.69 13.89
CA VAL A 56 12.55 6.79 13.34
C VAL A 56 12.23 6.56 11.86
N LEU A 57 13.15 5.96 11.10
CA LEU A 57 12.94 5.63 9.68
C LEU A 57 11.97 4.46 9.47
N SER A 58 11.81 3.59 10.46
CA SER A 58 10.91 2.42 10.42
C SER A 58 9.47 2.76 10.82
N LEU A 59 9.26 3.87 11.53
CA LEU A 59 7.94 4.29 12.03
C LEU A 59 6.91 4.48 10.89
N PRO A 60 7.22 5.18 9.78
CA PRO A 60 6.25 5.32 8.68
C PRO A 60 5.82 3.97 8.12
N SER A 61 6.72 3.01 8.00
CA SER A 61 6.40 1.66 7.50
C SER A 61 5.50 0.88 8.46
N GLY A 62 5.74 0.98 9.78
CA GLY A 62 4.88 0.36 10.79
C GLY A 62 3.45 0.92 10.78
N VAL A 63 3.32 2.25 10.76
CA VAL A 63 2.01 2.91 10.71
C VAL A 63 1.30 2.63 9.39
N TYR A 64 2.00 2.76 8.26
CA TYR A 64 1.45 2.49 6.94
C TYR A 64 0.99 1.03 6.79
N GLY A 65 1.76 0.08 7.31
CA GLY A 65 1.45 -1.35 7.22
C GLY A 65 0.09 -1.74 7.81
N VAL A 66 -0.35 -1.06 8.86
CA VAL A 66 -1.70 -1.26 9.42
C VAL A 66 -2.74 -0.45 8.64
N LEU A 67 -2.46 0.84 8.41
CA LEU A 67 -3.42 1.75 7.80
C LEU A 67 -3.77 1.39 6.35
N MET A 68 -2.84 0.79 5.59
CA MET A 68 -3.09 0.43 4.20
C MET A 68 -4.28 -0.52 4.04
N TYR A 69 -4.46 -1.47 4.95
CA TYR A 69 -5.60 -2.40 4.90
C TYR A 69 -6.93 -1.70 5.19
N ILE A 70 -6.95 -0.77 6.15
CA ILE A 70 -8.14 0.01 6.51
C ILE A 70 -8.60 0.86 5.32
N VAL A 71 -7.66 1.46 4.59
CA VAL A 71 -7.96 2.31 3.43
C VAL A 71 -8.36 1.47 2.20
N ILE A 72 -7.73 0.32 1.98
CA ILE A 72 -7.97 -0.52 0.80
C ILE A 72 -9.24 -1.34 0.93
N ALA A 73 -9.63 -1.77 2.14
CA ALA A 73 -10.84 -2.55 2.37
C ALA A 73 -12.14 -1.94 1.75
N PRO A 74 -12.47 -0.64 1.97
CA PRO A 74 -13.65 -0.05 1.34
C PRO A 74 -13.54 0.03 -0.19
N PHE A 75 -12.34 0.30 -0.72
CA PHE A 75 -12.10 0.30 -2.16
C PHE A 75 -12.31 -1.10 -2.77
N LEU A 76 -11.80 -2.13 -2.10
CA LEU A 76 -11.97 -3.53 -2.51
C LEU A 76 -13.45 -3.92 -2.51
N TYR A 77 -14.19 -3.57 -1.45
CA TYR A 77 -15.63 -3.84 -1.36
C TYR A 77 -16.39 -3.18 -2.51
N TRP A 78 -16.09 -1.92 -2.81
CA TRP A 78 -16.69 -1.21 -3.93
C TRP A 78 -16.39 -1.89 -5.28
N ARG A 79 -15.14 -2.30 -5.52
CA ARG A 79 -14.75 -2.99 -6.77
C ARG A 79 -15.42 -4.34 -6.93
N ILE A 80 -15.49 -5.15 -5.87
CA ILE A 80 -16.18 -6.45 -5.90
C ILE A 80 -17.65 -6.28 -6.27
N ASN A 81 -18.33 -5.27 -5.72
CA ASN A 81 -19.73 -5.02 -6.04
C ASN A 81 -19.92 -4.53 -7.48
N ALA A 82 -19.00 -3.69 -7.98
CA ALA A 82 -19.02 -3.19 -9.36
C ALA A 82 -18.71 -4.27 -10.41
N SER A 83 -17.98 -5.33 -10.06
CA SER A 83 -17.67 -6.45 -10.96
C SER A 83 -18.77 -7.52 -11.04
N ARG A 84 -19.79 -7.46 -10.17
CA ARG A 84 -20.91 -8.41 -10.11
C ARG A 84 -22.13 -8.00 -10.93
N VAL A 85 -22.12 -6.78 -11.47
CA VAL A 85 -23.16 -6.18 -12.32
C VAL A 85 -22.70 -6.24 -13.76
#